data_AF-A0A1M4ZWU6-F1
#
_entry.id   AF-A0A1M4ZWU6-F1
#
_cell.length_a   1.000
_cell.length_b   1.000
_cell.length_c   1.000
_cell.angle_alpha   90.00
_cell.angle_beta   90.00
_cell.angle_gamma   90.00
#
_symmetry.space_group_name_H-M   'P 1'
#
loop_
_entity.id
_entity.type
_entity.pdbx_description
1 polymer ?
#
loop_
_entity_poly.entity_id
_entity_poly.type
_entity_poly.pdbx_seq_one_letter_code
_entity_poly.pdbx_strand_id
1 'polypeptide(L)'
;MKLAIIIEGIQNSGKTSTILHFVNQYQNRTLKQLRAGWQNLFINPLIFSTLKVNPYVISSSPSESGVKLGQRFQNYKGLPDILILAEQLNGKNQLDTEAFLINNGYNIIKHQINNINGSSDWERFDKSNKVLKLTNRSNEIMLDIINFIKINNII
;
A
#
# COMPACT_ATOMS: atom_id res chain seq x y z
N MET A 1 -7.43 -1.34 -16.18
CA MET A 1 -8.05 -0.67 -15.01
C MET A 1 -6.98 -0.46 -13.96
N LYS A 2 -7.10 0.60 -13.14
CA LYS A 2 -6.05 0.95 -12.17
C LYS A 2 -6.55 0.79 -10.72
N LEU A 3 -5.66 0.37 -9.83
CA LEU A 3 -5.92 0.16 -8.40
C LEU A 3 -4.94 0.99 -7.56
N ALA A 4 -5.44 1.65 -6.53
CA ALA A 4 -4.63 2.31 -5.51
C ALA A 4 -5.01 1.80 -4.13
N ILE A 5 -4.05 1.22 -3.42
CA ILE A 5 -4.16 0.89 -2.00
C ILE A 5 -3.50 2.01 -1.20
N ILE A 6 -4.28 2.70 -0.37
CA ILE A 6 -3.79 3.76 0.52
C ILE A 6 -3.82 3.24 1.95
N ILE A 7 -2.66 3.30 2.62
CA ILE A 7 -2.56 3.04 4.06
C ILE A 7 -2.42 4.37 4.77
N GLU A 8 -3.47 4.76 5.47
CA GLU A 8 -3.60 6.04 6.15
C GLU A 8 -3.33 5.92 7.64
N GLY A 9 -3.02 7.06 8.26
CA GLY A 9 -2.86 7.16 9.70
C GLY A 9 -1.92 8.28 10.08
N ILE A 10 -1.89 8.59 11.37
CA ILE A 10 -1.02 9.66 11.86
C ILE A 10 0.46 9.31 11.72
N GLN A 11 1.35 10.27 11.97
CA GLN A 11 2.79 10.02 11.98
C GLN A 11 3.13 8.89 12.97
N ASN A 12 4.09 8.03 12.58
CA ASN A 12 4.54 6.88 13.37
C ASN A 12 3.45 5.85 13.72
N SER A 13 2.31 5.80 13.00
CA SER A 13 1.27 4.79 13.21
C SER A 13 1.63 3.39 12.71
N GLY A 14 2.75 3.26 11.98
CA GLY A 14 3.20 1.99 11.40
C GLY A 14 2.87 1.81 9.92
N LYS A 15 2.40 2.84 9.20
CA LYS A 15 2.11 2.79 7.75
C LYS A 15 3.25 2.18 6.93
N THR A 16 4.45 2.74 7.06
CA THR A 16 5.66 2.26 6.38
C THR A 16 6.02 0.83 6.78
N SER A 17 5.80 0.46 8.04
CA SER A 17 6.03 -0.91 8.51
C SER A 17 5.03 -1.90 7.91
N THR A 18 3.76 -1.51 7.77
CA THR A 18 2.73 -2.30 7.08
C THR A 18 3.14 -2.58 5.64
N ILE A 19 3.50 -1.54 4.87
CA ILE A 19 3.90 -1.71 3.47
C ILE A 19 5.17 -2.56 3.36
N LEU A 20 6.19 -2.30 4.20
CA LEU A 20 7.43 -3.08 4.18
C LEU A 20 7.17 -4.56 4.49
N HIS A 21 6.35 -4.85 5.50
CA HIS A 21 6.00 -6.23 5.86
C HIS A 21 5.22 -6.91 4.74
N PHE A 22 4.22 -6.24 4.18
CA PHE A 22 3.45 -6.72 3.04
C PHE A 22 4.35 -7.05 1.84
N VAL A 23 5.24 -6.14 1.46
CA VAL A 23 6.18 -6.36 0.35
C VAL A 23 7.11 -7.53 0.65
N ASN A 24 7.63 -7.65 1.87
CA ASN A 24 8.49 -8.79 2.27
C ASN A 24 7.75 -10.13 2.33
N GLN A 25 6.46 -10.12 2.64
CA GLN A 25 5.65 -11.33 2.74
C GLN A 25 5.34 -11.92 1.35
N TYR A 26 5.19 -11.08 0.33
CA TYR A 26 4.76 -11.51 -1.01
C TYR A 26 5.81 -11.32 -2.12
N GLN A 27 7.05 -10.99 -1.78
CA GLN A 27 8.16 -10.97 -2.73
C GLN A 27 9.18 -12.07 -2.40
N ASN A 28 10.02 -12.44 -3.37
CA ASN A 28 11.04 -13.50 -3.20
C ASN A 28 12.33 -13.04 -2.51
N ARG A 29 12.32 -11.89 -1.83
CA ARG A 29 13.49 -11.30 -1.17
C ARG A 29 13.07 -10.54 0.09
N THR A 30 13.96 -10.44 1.07
CA THR A 30 13.70 -9.62 2.26
C THR A 30 14.40 -8.27 2.13
N LEU A 31 13.62 -7.20 2.24
CA LEU A 31 14.10 -5.83 2.32
C LEU A 31 14.24 -5.42 3.79
N LYS A 32 15.37 -4.80 4.14
CA LYS A 32 15.56 -4.14 5.45
C LYS A 32 14.90 -2.77 5.51
N GLN A 33 14.81 -2.10 4.36
CA GLN A 33 14.23 -0.76 4.20
C GLN A 33 13.50 -0.71 2.86
N LEU A 34 12.39 0.03 2.82
CA LEU A 34 11.61 0.21 1.62
C LEU A 34 11.88 1.60 1.03
N ARG A 35 12.24 1.63 -0.25
CA ARG A 35 12.31 2.86 -1.06
C ARG A 35 11.13 2.88 -2.02
N ALA A 36 10.74 4.07 -2.45
CA ALA A 36 9.72 4.18 -3.48
C ALA A 36 10.19 3.53 -4.79
N GLY A 37 9.33 2.76 -5.43
CA GLY A 37 9.66 2.07 -6.68
C GLY A 37 8.82 0.83 -6.94
N TRP A 38 9.02 0.24 -8.11
CA TRP A 38 8.38 -1.01 -8.53
C TRP A 38 8.79 -2.18 -7.63
N GLN A 39 7.81 -2.96 -7.18
CA GLN A 39 8.02 -4.21 -6.46
C GLN A 39 7.39 -5.37 -7.24
N ASN A 40 8.00 -6.55 -7.13
CA ASN A 40 7.46 -7.77 -7.72
C ASN A 40 6.73 -8.52 -6.61
N LEU A 41 5.40 -8.58 -6.67
CA LEU A 41 4.60 -9.33 -5.72
C LEU A 41 3.99 -10.56 -6.38
N PHE A 42 3.92 -11.63 -5.63
CA PHE A 42 3.47 -12.93 -6.08
C PHE A 42 2.18 -13.30 -5.37
N ILE A 43 1.09 -13.33 -6.14
CA ILE A 43 -0.20 -13.82 -5.66
C ILE A 43 -0.12 -15.35 -5.66
N ASN A 44 -0.37 -15.93 -4.49
CA ASN A 44 -0.28 -17.37 -4.21
C ASN A 44 1.16 -17.95 -4.32
N PRO A 45 2.07 -17.61 -3.38
CA PRO A 45 3.43 -18.14 -3.39
C PRO A 45 3.51 -19.65 -3.07
N LEU A 46 2.42 -20.30 -2.63
CA LEU A 46 2.46 -21.64 -2.03
C LEU A 46 1.94 -22.79 -2.92
N ILE A 47 1.22 -22.53 -4.04
CA ILE A 47 0.40 -23.59 -4.71
C ILE A 47 0.51 -23.64 -6.26
N PHE A 48 1.49 -23.00 -6.93
CA PHE A 48 1.65 -22.95 -8.42
C PHE A 48 0.60 -22.13 -9.22
N SER A 49 0.99 -21.76 -10.47
CA SER A 49 0.45 -20.65 -11.30
C SER A 49 0.50 -19.30 -10.56
N THR A 50 1.71 -18.85 -10.27
CA THR A 50 1.93 -17.59 -9.57
C THR A 50 1.62 -16.42 -10.48
N LEU A 51 0.58 -15.66 -10.15
CA LEU A 51 0.35 -14.38 -10.78
C LEU A 51 1.33 -13.36 -10.19
N LYS A 52 2.21 -12.84 -11.04
CA LYS A 52 3.12 -11.76 -10.69
C LYS A 52 2.44 -10.42 -10.95
N VAL A 53 2.26 -9.62 -9.91
CA VAL A 53 1.83 -8.22 -10.02
C VAL A 53 3.00 -7.29 -9.71
N ASN A 54 3.07 -6.18 -10.44
CA ASN A 54 4.17 -5.22 -10.31
C ASN A 54 3.64 -3.85 -9.85
N PRO A 55 3.23 -3.68 -8.58
CA PRO A 55 2.82 -2.38 -8.10
C PRO A 55 4.00 -1.42 -7.98
N TYR A 56 3.73 -0.12 -8.15
CA TYR A 56 4.64 0.92 -7.72
C TYR A 56 4.32 1.31 -6.28
N VAL A 57 5.31 1.16 -5.40
CA VAL A 57 5.14 1.33 -3.97
C VAL A 57 5.73 2.66 -3.50
N ILE A 58 5.02 3.37 -2.63
CA ILE A 58 5.45 4.65 -2.04
C ILE A 58 5.30 4.56 -0.52
N SER A 59 6.39 4.21 0.16
CA SER A 59 6.37 3.88 1.59
C SER A 59 6.34 5.08 2.54
N SER A 60 6.68 6.27 2.04
CA SER A 60 6.67 7.54 2.77
C SER A 60 5.51 8.37 2.30
N SER A 61 4.74 8.94 3.22
CA SER A 61 3.56 9.74 2.85
C SER A 61 3.95 10.96 2.00
N PRO A 62 3.18 11.31 0.96
CA PRO A 62 3.31 12.59 0.27
C PRO A 62 3.24 13.78 1.23
N SER A 63 2.37 13.74 2.24
CA SER A 63 2.29 14.77 3.29
C SER A 63 3.55 14.82 4.18
N GLU A 64 4.14 13.67 4.51
CA GLU A 64 5.36 13.59 5.33
C GLU A 64 6.62 13.98 4.53
N SER A 65 6.67 13.66 3.24
CA SER A 65 7.83 13.93 2.37
C SER A 65 7.78 15.29 1.66
N GLY A 66 6.63 15.97 1.67
CA GLY A 66 6.41 17.24 0.98
C GLY A 66 6.33 17.15 -0.55
N VAL A 67 6.45 15.95 -1.13
CA VAL A 67 6.38 15.73 -2.58
C VAL A 67 4.98 15.23 -2.92
N LYS A 68 4.21 16.05 -3.65
CA LYS A 68 2.85 15.67 -4.09
C LYS A 68 2.91 14.46 -5.03
N LEU A 69 1.86 13.64 -5.02
CA LEU A 69 1.80 12.45 -5.85
C LEU A 69 1.90 12.78 -7.36
N GLY A 70 1.24 13.86 -7.81
CA GLY A 70 1.35 14.32 -9.20
C GLY A 70 2.76 14.75 -9.59
N GLN A 71 3.49 15.43 -8.70
CA GLN A 71 4.89 15.82 -8.94
C GLN A 71 5.79 14.59 -9.09
N ARG A 72 5.54 13.53 -8.32
CA ARG A 72 6.32 12.28 -8.40
C ARG A 72 6.24 11.63 -9.79
N PHE A 73 5.09 11.72 -10.45
CA PHE A 73 4.86 11.10 -11.74
C PHE A 73 4.90 12.07 -12.93
N GLN A 74 5.29 13.33 -12.73
CA GLN A 74 5.27 14.35 -13.78
C GLN A 74 6.08 13.99 -15.03
N ASN A 75 7.15 13.20 -14.87
CA ASN A 75 8.04 12.79 -15.96
C ASN A 75 7.75 11.36 -16.47
N TYR A 76 6.71 10.70 -15.97
CA TYR A 76 6.38 9.34 -16.38
C TYR A 76 5.54 9.37 -17.64
N LYS A 77 5.92 8.56 -18.64
CA LYS A 77 5.14 8.39 -19.88
C LYS A 77 3.78 7.71 -19.66
N GLY A 78 3.64 7.00 -18.53
CA GLY A 78 2.43 6.30 -18.13
C GLY A 78 2.42 6.08 -16.63
N LEU A 79 1.23 6.01 -16.05
CA LEU A 79 1.05 5.80 -14.62
C LEU A 79 0.99 4.31 -14.27
N PRO A 80 1.40 3.90 -13.05
CA PRO A 80 1.31 2.52 -12.62
C PRO A 80 -0.13 1.98 -12.58
N ASP A 81 -0.36 0.77 -13.07
CA ASP A 81 -1.70 0.16 -12.96
C ASP A 81 -2.07 -0.18 -11.52
N ILE A 82 -1.09 -0.49 -10.68
CA ILE A 82 -1.28 -0.69 -9.24
C ILE A 82 -0.35 0.25 -8.47
N LEU A 83 -0.92 1.04 -7.57
CA LEU A 83 -0.22 1.88 -6.60
C LEU A 83 -0.47 1.37 -5.20
N ILE A 84 0.58 1.33 -4.38
CA ILE A 84 0.46 1.07 -2.94
C ILE A 84 1.22 2.17 -2.22
N LEU A 85 0.53 2.97 -1.42
CA LEU A 85 1.14 4.14 -0.80
C LEU A 85 0.70 4.35 0.64
N ALA A 86 1.60 4.93 1.41
CA ALA A 86 1.25 5.53 2.70
C ALA A 86 0.72 6.95 2.48
N GLU A 87 -0.23 7.38 3.30
CA GLU A 87 -0.61 8.80 3.41
C GLU A 87 -0.87 9.17 4.87
N GLN A 88 -0.64 10.42 5.23
CA GLN A 88 -0.95 10.92 6.57
C GLN A 88 -2.42 11.31 6.63
N LEU A 89 -3.13 10.78 7.63
CA LEU A 89 -4.52 11.18 7.89
C LEU A 89 -4.57 12.68 8.21
N ASN A 90 -5.44 13.42 7.52
CA ASN A 90 -5.53 14.88 7.54
C ASN A 90 -4.20 15.58 7.18
N GLY A 91 -3.33 14.90 6.44
CA GLY A 91 -2.06 15.43 5.99
C GLY A 91 -2.26 16.51 4.92
N LYS A 92 -1.31 17.45 4.84
CA LYS A 92 -1.34 18.59 3.91
C LYS A 92 -1.60 18.20 2.45
N ASN A 93 -1.14 17.03 2.04
CA ASN A 93 -1.24 16.55 0.66
C ASN A 93 -2.29 15.43 0.49
N GLN A 94 -3.05 15.03 1.52
CA GLN A 94 -4.00 13.92 1.43
C GLN A 94 -5.06 14.15 0.35
N LEU A 95 -5.70 15.32 0.35
CA LEU A 95 -6.70 15.68 -0.66
C LEU A 95 -6.12 15.72 -2.08
N ASP A 96 -4.89 16.25 -2.23
CA ASP A 96 -4.19 16.26 -3.53
C ASP A 96 -3.85 14.85 -4.01
N THR A 97 -3.46 13.97 -3.08
CA THR A 97 -3.19 12.55 -3.35
C THR A 97 -4.46 11.86 -3.86
N GLU A 98 -5.59 12.03 -3.17
CA GLU A 98 -6.87 11.45 -3.58
C GLU A 98 -7.36 12.02 -4.91
N ALA A 99 -7.33 13.33 -5.08
CA ALA A 99 -7.72 13.99 -6.33
C ALA A 99 -6.88 13.50 -7.51
N PHE A 100 -5.57 13.34 -7.34
CA PHE A 100 -4.70 12.77 -8.37
C PHE A 100 -5.14 11.36 -8.76
N LEU A 101 -5.43 10.49 -7.79
CA LEU A 101 -5.84 9.11 -8.04
C LEU A 101 -7.20 9.04 -8.75
N ILE A 102 -8.19 9.81 -8.28
CA ILE A 102 -9.52 9.87 -8.89
C ILE A 102 -9.43 10.38 -10.34
N ASN A 103 -8.74 11.49 -10.57
CA ASN A 103 -8.59 12.10 -11.89
C ASN A 103 -7.87 11.19 -12.89
N ASN A 104 -7.08 10.23 -12.41
CA ASN A 104 -6.34 9.28 -13.25
C ASN A 104 -6.99 7.89 -13.34
N GLY A 105 -8.22 7.75 -12.84
CA GLY A 105 -9.07 6.56 -13.00
C GLY A 105 -8.68 5.39 -12.10
N TYR A 106 -8.09 5.65 -10.92
CA TYR A 106 -7.80 4.61 -9.95
C TYR A 106 -9.06 4.24 -9.15
N ASN A 107 -9.31 2.94 -9.00
CA ASN A 107 -10.15 2.43 -7.92
C ASN A 107 -9.34 2.52 -6.62
N ILE A 108 -9.87 3.20 -5.60
CA ILE A 108 -9.14 3.49 -4.36
C ILE A 108 -9.68 2.61 -3.24
N ILE A 109 -8.82 1.82 -2.63
CA ILE A 109 -9.09 1.10 -1.38
C ILE A 109 -8.23 1.74 -0.29
N LYS A 110 -8.88 2.19 0.79
CA LYS A 110 -8.20 2.84 1.92
C LYS A 110 -8.26 1.95 3.14
N HIS A 111 -7.12 1.81 3.80
CA HIS A 111 -7.05 1.23 5.14
C HIS A 111 -6.50 2.27 6.12
N GLN A 112 -7.25 2.58 7.16
CA GLN A 112 -6.87 3.58 8.15
C GLN A 112 -6.32 2.92 9.40
N ILE A 113 -5.09 3.27 9.80
CA ILE A 113 -4.53 2.88 11.09
C ILE A 113 -5.00 3.86 12.17
N ASN A 114 -5.85 3.38 13.07
CA ASN A 114 -6.38 4.14 14.19
C ASN A 114 -5.29 4.44 15.24
N ASN A 115 -5.36 5.63 15.84
CA ASN A 115 -4.41 6.08 16.85
C ASN A 115 -4.76 5.56 18.26
N ILE A 116 -5.04 4.26 18.36
CA ILE A 116 -5.38 3.57 19.61
C ILE A 116 -4.54 2.31 19.65
N ASN A 117 -4.12 1.91 20.85
CA ASN A 117 -3.52 0.59 21.10
C ASN A 117 -4.64 -0.35 21.53
N GLY A 118 -5.15 -1.18 20.62
CA GLY A 118 -6.17 -2.17 20.94
C GLY A 118 -5.90 -3.53 20.27
N SER A 119 -6.93 -4.36 20.15
CA SER A 119 -6.84 -5.70 19.58
C SER A 119 -7.04 -5.76 18.06
N SER A 120 -7.60 -4.71 17.45
CA SER A 120 -7.86 -4.70 16.00
C SER A 120 -6.55 -4.62 15.20
N ASP A 121 -6.54 -5.29 14.06
CA ASP A 121 -5.39 -5.28 13.16
C ASP A 121 -5.06 -3.88 12.69
N TRP A 122 -6.05 -3.03 12.41
CA TRP A 122 -5.87 -1.64 11.97
C TRP A 122 -5.71 -0.62 13.10
N GLU A 123 -5.26 -1.05 14.27
CA GLU A 123 -4.86 -0.19 15.39
C GLU A 123 -3.35 -0.22 15.60
N ARG A 124 -2.78 0.72 16.36
CA ARG A 124 -1.34 0.72 16.65
C ARG A 124 -0.89 -0.61 17.26
N PHE A 125 0.37 -0.96 16.98
CA PHE A 125 1.02 -2.14 17.51
C PHE A 125 2.14 -1.76 18.47
N ASP A 126 2.44 -2.67 19.38
CA ASP A 126 3.64 -2.67 20.21
C ASP A 126 4.53 -3.87 19.86
N LYS A 127 5.60 -4.09 20.62
CA LYS A 127 6.54 -5.19 20.35
C LYS A 127 5.88 -6.58 20.42
N SER A 128 4.85 -6.77 21.25
CA SER A 128 4.22 -8.07 21.50
C SER A 128 3.30 -8.51 20.36
N ASN A 129 2.61 -7.56 19.72
CA ASN A 129 1.58 -7.84 18.69
C ASN A 129 1.96 -7.35 17.28
N LYS A 130 3.11 -6.68 17.11
CA LYS A 130 3.59 -6.15 15.83
C LYS A 130 3.53 -7.15 14.70
N VAL A 131 4.13 -8.33 14.86
CA VAL A 131 4.23 -9.32 13.78
C VAL A 131 2.84 -9.80 13.36
N LEU A 132 1.99 -10.11 14.33
CA LEU A 132 0.62 -10.58 14.08
C LEU A 132 -0.19 -9.55 13.29
N LYS A 133 -0.27 -8.30 13.79
CA LYS A 133 -1.03 -7.23 13.13
C LYS A 133 -0.51 -6.92 11.73
N LEU A 134 0.82 -6.88 11.55
CA LEU A 134 1.42 -6.63 10.23
C LEU A 134 1.10 -7.75 9.23
N THR A 135 1.14 -9.01 9.66
CA THR A 135 0.76 -10.16 8.83
C THR A 135 -0.70 -10.10 8.44
N ASN A 136 -1.61 -9.84 9.38
CA ASN A 136 -3.04 -9.76 9.11
C ASN A 136 -3.38 -8.63 8.13
N ARG A 137 -2.86 -7.42 8.34
CA ARG A 137 -2.99 -6.31 7.39
C ARG A 137 -2.48 -6.67 6.00
N SER A 138 -1.35 -7.37 5.94
CA SER A 138 -0.75 -7.78 4.66
C SER A 138 -1.63 -8.77 3.91
N ASN A 139 -2.25 -9.72 4.64
CA ASN A 139 -3.21 -10.67 4.08
C ASN A 139 -4.45 -9.95 3.54
N GLU A 140 -4.98 -8.98 4.28
CA GLU A 140 -6.14 -8.19 3.86
C GLU A 140 -5.85 -7.39 2.60
N ILE A 141 -4.73 -6.65 2.55
CA ILE A 141 -4.29 -5.91 1.35
C ILE A 141 -4.14 -6.84 0.15
N MET A 142 -3.56 -8.03 0.33
CA MET A 142 -3.42 -9.00 -0.75
C MET A 142 -4.79 -9.51 -1.23
N LEU A 143 -5.71 -9.79 -0.30
CA LEU A 143 -7.05 -10.22 -0.63
C LEU A 143 -7.79 -9.16 -1.45
N ASP A 144 -7.64 -7.89 -1.12
CA ASP A 144 -8.24 -6.79 -1.87
C ASP A 144 -7.69 -6.67 -3.29
N ILE A 145 -6.38 -6.85 -3.47
CA ILE A 145 -5.75 -6.91 -4.80
C ILE A 145 -6.32 -8.09 -5.60
N ILE A 146 -6.44 -9.28 -4.99
CA ILE A 146 -7.01 -10.47 -5.62
C ILE A 146 -8.46 -10.22 -6.03
N ASN A 147 -9.27 -9.67 -5.11
CA ASN A 147 -10.68 -9.39 -5.35
C ASN A 147 -10.85 -8.38 -6.47
N PHE A 148 -10.03 -7.31 -6.50
CA PHE A 148 -10.02 -6.35 -7.59
C PHE A 148 -9.73 -7.01 -8.94
N ILE A 149 -8.72 -7.89 -9.02
CA ILE A 149 -8.38 -8.61 -10.25
C ILE A 149 -9.56 -9.48 -10.71
N LYS A 150 -10.16 -10.25 -9.80
CA LYS A 150 -11.28 -11.16 -10.11
C LYS A 150 -12.55 -10.42 -10.53
N ILE A 151 -12.97 -9.42 -9.77
CA ILE A 151 -14.21 -8.67 -10.04
C ILE A 151 -14.16 -7.98 -11.40
N ASN A 152 -12.97 -7.55 -11.82
CA ASN A 152 -12.78 -6.81 -13.07
C ASN A 152 -12.34 -7.68 -14.24
N ASN A 153 -12.32 -9.01 -14.09
CA ASN A 153 -11.89 -9.98 -15.13
C ASN A 153 -10.57 -9.56 -15.80
N ILE A 154 -9.61 -9.08 -15.00
CA ILE A 154 -8.30 -8.64 -15.52
C ILE A 154 -7.52 -9.84 -16.05
N ILE A 155 -7.79 -11.03 -15.50
CA ILE A 155 -7.24 -12.34 -15.84
C ILE A 155 -8.37 -13.36 -15.82
#